data_AF-A0A3M1ZL63-F1
#
_entry.id   AF-A0A3M1ZL63-F1
#
_cell.length_a   1.000
_cell.length_b   1.000
_cell.length_c   1.000
_cell.angle_alpha   90.00
_cell.angle_beta   90.00
_cell.angle_gamma   90.00
#
_symmetry.space_group_name_H-M   'P 1'
#
loop_
_entity.id
_entity.type
_entity.pdbx_description
1 polymer ?
#
loop_
_entity_poly.entity_id
_entity_poly.type
_entity_poly.pdbx_seq_one_letter_code
_entity_poly.pdbx_strand_id
1 'polypeptide(L)'
;MKRRIGYLVLVVLVVAGCEKLFIDSPDNSVRGNFEAFWLDVDRIYPYLVAKNIDWDEVHDQYSAQITDQTTEKELFGILSEMVQILEDGHVNVWSSYGNASFDFAAGHPVNSNYHALNYIDNRISNSVLTFGTVKGHSDIGYIQIRTFGGSMSEFNRIEEIVQAFETTTKGVILDIRSNGGGSDLNGLIVAGRFADQSRLYRLITFRNGPEWTDFAPWSEHYVNPMGAVQYTKPVVVLTNRSCFSACEGFTRMMKVFPNVTVVGDTTAGGSGNPIYRELPNGWEYRLSTWLVAEPGSFDVLEGKGLPPDIQVNITEADSLAGIDRILEKAIELLD
;
A
#
# COMPACT_ATOMS: atom_id res chain seq x y z
N MET A 1 -32.26 25.19 83.80
CA MET A 1 -31.59 24.16 82.96
C MET A 1 -32.35 24.00 81.66
N LYS A 2 -31.78 24.38 80.51
CA LYS A 2 -32.09 23.83 79.18
C LYS A 2 -31.04 24.34 78.18
N ARG A 3 -30.05 23.49 77.93
CA ARG A 3 -28.98 23.61 76.93
C ARG A 3 -29.60 23.73 75.54
N ARG A 4 -29.16 24.70 74.73
CA ARG A 4 -29.37 24.68 73.27
C ARG A 4 -28.20 23.90 72.66
N ILE A 5 -28.49 22.68 72.23
CA ILE A 5 -27.57 21.80 71.50
C ILE A 5 -27.70 22.16 70.01
N GLY A 6 -26.57 22.51 69.39
CA GLY A 6 -26.49 22.75 67.95
C GLY A 6 -26.66 21.43 67.19
N TYR A 7 -27.53 21.44 66.18
CA TYR A 7 -27.68 20.30 65.26
C TYR A 7 -26.61 20.40 64.17
N LEU A 8 -25.68 19.44 64.20
CA LEU A 8 -24.72 19.19 63.13
C LEU A 8 -25.45 18.38 62.05
N VAL A 9 -25.69 18.97 60.89
CA VAL A 9 -26.24 18.25 59.73
C VAL A 9 -25.11 17.44 59.10
N LEU A 10 -25.13 16.13 59.33
CA LEU A 10 -24.25 15.17 58.67
C LEU A 10 -24.78 14.92 57.25
N VAL A 11 -24.14 15.50 56.24
CA VAL A 11 -24.42 15.18 54.83
C VAL A 11 -23.78 13.83 54.54
N VAL A 12 -24.60 12.77 54.50
CA VAL A 12 -24.19 11.46 54.02
C VAL A 12 -24.21 11.51 52.49
N LEU A 13 -23.03 11.63 51.88
CA LEU A 13 -22.80 11.39 50.46
C LEU A 13 -22.98 9.90 50.18
N VAL A 14 -24.17 9.51 49.73
CA VAL A 14 -24.39 8.19 49.12
C VAL A 14 -23.78 8.25 47.72
N VAL A 15 -22.54 7.78 47.59
CA VAL A 15 -21.94 7.47 46.29
C VAL A 15 -22.57 6.16 45.82
N ALA A 16 -23.73 6.25 45.16
CA ALA A 16 -24.21 5.17 44.32
C ALA A 16 -23.38 5.22 43.02
N GLY A 17 -22.23 4.55 43.05
CA GLY A 17 -21.45 4.30 41.85
C GLY A 17 -22.32 3.57 40.84
N CYS A 18 -22.51 4.17 39.67
CA CYS A 18 -23.08 3.49 38.52
C CYS A 18 -22.06 2.49 37.99
N GLU A 19 -21.93 1.33 38.64
CA GLU A 19 -21.11 0.19 38.18
C GLU A 19 -21.77 -0.58 37.02
N LYS A 20 -22.60 0.09 36.20
CA LYS A 20 -23.23 -0.48 35.01
C LYS A 20 -23.02 0.37 33.76
N LEU A 21 -21.77 0.75 33.51
CA LEU A 21 -21.28 0.96 32.15
C LEU A 21 -20.51 -0.31 31.77
N PHE A 22 -21.23 -1.43 31.77
CA PHE A 22 -20.73 -2.69 31.24
C PHE A 22 -20.62 -2.52 29.73
N ILE A 23 -19.41 -2.26 29.24
CA ILE A 23 -19.06 -2.78 27.93
C ILE A 23 -19.03 -4.29 28.16
N ASP A 24 -20.03 -5.00 27.64
CA ASP A 24 -19.99 -6.47 27.64
C ASP A 24 -18.65 -6.87 27.05
N SER A 25 -17.95 -7.80 27.72
CA SER A 25 -16.70 -8.31 27.16
C SER A 25 -17.01 -8.88 25.77
N PRO A 26 -16.19 -8.56 24.75
CA PRO A 26 -16.47 -8.99 23.40
C PRO A 26 -16.58 -10.52 23.35
N ASP A 27 -17.52 -11.03 22.54
CA ASP A 27 -17.74 -12.47 22.40
C ASP A 27 -16.50 -13.14 21.83
N ASN A 28 -15.80 -13.88 22.69
CA ASN A 28 -14.59 -14.62 22.35
C ASN A 28 -14.85 -16.09 22.00
N SER A 29 -16.08 -16.45 21.62
CA SER A 29 -16.35 -17.73 20.97
C SER A 29 -15.78 -17.74 19.55
N VAL A 30 -15.65 -18.92 18.94
CA VAL A 30 -15.29 -19.05 17.51
C VAL A 30 -16.25 -18.26 16.63
N ARG A 31 -17.56 -18.32 16.94
CA ARG A 31 -18.58 -17.54 16.25
C ARG A 31 -18.38 -16.04 16.47
N GLY A 32 -18.18 -15.58 17.70
CA GLY A 32 -17.95 -14.17 17.99
C GLY A 32 -16.76 -13.56 17.24
N ASN A 33 -15.66 -14.31 17.13
CA ASN A 33 -14.49 -13.88 16.35
C ASN A 33 -14.77 -13.84 14.83
N PHE A 34 -15.52 -14.80 14.28
CA PHE A 34 -15.97 -14.77 12.89
C PHE A 34 -16.85 -13.55 12.61
N GLU A 35 -17.87 -13.32 13.44
CA GLU A 35 -18.81 -12.19 13.29
C GLU A 35 -18.08 -10.85 13.42
N ALA A 36 -17.09 -10.75 14.33
CA ALA A 36 -16.29 -9.55 14.50
C ALA A 36 -15.46 -9.23 13.24
N PHE A 37 -14.79 -10.22 12.65
CA PHE A 37 -14.04 -10.03 11.41
C PHE A 37 -14.98 -9.62 10.26
N TRP A 38 -16.07 -10.36 10.09
CA TRP A 38 -17.03 -10.11 9.03
C TRP A 38 -17.63 -8.70 9.12
N LEU A 39 -18.03 -8.28 10.33
CA LEU A 39 -18.64 -6.97 10.57
C LEU A 39 -17.65 -5.82 10.32
N ASP A 40 -16.38 -5.97 10.70
CA ASP A 40 -15.38 -4.94 10.41
C ASP A 40 -15.15 -4.80 8.89
N VAL A 41 -15.17 -5.90 8.13
CA VAL A 41 -15.12 -5.83 6.66
C VAL A 41 -16.39 -5.14 6.11
N ASP A 42 -17.58 -5.55 6.52
CA ASP A 42 -18.87 -4.96 6.12
C ASP A 42 -18.90 -3.42 6.30
N ARG A 43 -18.40 -2.97 7.46
CA ARG A 43 -18.48 -1.57 7.87
C ARG A 43 -17.36 -0.69 7.35
N ILE A 44 -16.16 -1.25 7.15
CA ILE A 44 -14.96 -0.46 6.90
C ILE A 44 -14.44 -0.67 5.48
N TYR A 45 -14.52 -1.89 4.95
CA TYR A 45 -13.87 -2.23 3.69
C TYR A 45 -14.53 -1.54 2.51
N PRO A 46 -13.80 -0.73 1.72
CA PRO A 46 -14.41 0.15 0.74
C PRO A 46 -14.50 -0.46 -0.67
N TYR A 47 -14.00 -1.69 -0.88
CA TYR A 47 -13.89 -2.28 -2.23
C TYR A 47 -14.97 -3.31 -2.57
N LEU A 48 -15.90 -3.65 -1.66
CA LEU A 48 -16.92 -4.68 -1.92
C LEU A 48 -17.69 -4.42 -3.23
N VAL A 49 -18.25 -3.22 -3.38
CA VAL A 49 -18.99 -2.81 -4.60
C VAL A 49 -18.06 -2.76 -5.81
N ALA A 50 -16.86 -2.20 -5.66
CA ALA A 50 -15.90 -2.08 -6.76
C ALA A 50 -15.41 -3.43 -7.28
N LYS A 51 -15.41 -4.46 -6.43
CA LYS A 51 -15.04 -5.84 -6.76
C LYS A 51 -16.24 -6.74 -7.03
N ASN A 52 -17.47 -6.20 -6.99
CA ASN A 52 -18.70 -6.95 -7.18
C ASN A 52 -18.80 -8.16 -6.23
N ILE A 53 -18.47 -7.94 -4.95
CA ILE A 53 -18.53 -8.94 -3.89
C ILE A 53 -19.81 -8.72 -3.10
N ASP A 54 -20.67 -9.74 -3.04
CA ASP A 54 -21.80 -9.79 -2.12
C ASP A 54 -21.30 -10.34 -0.77
N TRP A 55 -21.06 -9.45 0.18
CA TRP A 55 -20.47 -9.83 1.46
C TRP A 55 -21.47 -10.51 2.42
N ASP A 56 -22.77 -10.33 2.19
CA ASP A 56 -23.82 -11.05 2.91
C ASP A 56 -23.88 -12.51 2.42
N GLU A 57 -23.75 -12.75 1.12
CA GLU A 57 -23.65 -14.13 0.58
C GLU A 57 -22.40 -14.86 1.12
N VAL A 58 -21.26 -14.15 1.21
CA VAL A 58 -20.05 -14.69 1.84
C VAL A 58 -20.29 -15.00 3.32
N HIS A 59 -21.01 -14.14 4.06
CA HIS A 59 -21.41 -14.43 5.44
C HIS A 59 -22.17 -15.74 5.54
N ASP A 60 -23.27 -15.85 4.79
CA ASP A 60 -24.19 -16.98 4.86
C ASP A 60 -23.47 -18.30 4.55
N GLN A 61 -22.60 -18.29 3.54
CA GLN A 61 -21.80 -19.46 3.16
C GLN A 61 -20.86 -19.93 4.28
N TYR A 62 -20.13 -19.01 4.92
CA TYR A 62 -19.10 -19.38 5.90
C TYR A 62 -19.65 -19.52 7.32
N SER A 63 -20.66 -18.74 7.69
CA SER A 63 -21.34 -18.82 9.00
C SER A 63 -22.01 -20.19 9.20
N ALA A 64 -22.52 -20.80 8.12
CA ALA A 64 -23.11 -22.13 8.12
C ALA A 64 -22.10 -23.26 8.45
N GLN A 65 -20.80 -23.01 8.31
CA GLN A 65 -19.74 -23.98 8.63
C GLN A 65 -19.35 -23.96 10.13
N ILE A 66 -19.80 -22.94 10.88
CA ILE A 66 -19.41 -22.73 12.27
C ILE A 66 -20.45 -23.35 13.22
N THR A 67 -20.02 -24.36 13.98
CA THR A 67 -20.80 -25.02 15.03
C THR A 67 -20.10 -24.90 16.39
N ASP A 68 -20.75 -25.38 17.44
CA ASP A 68 -20.15 -25.44 18.80
C ASP A 68 -18.91 -26.36 18.88
N GLN A 69 -18.62 -27.13 17.84
CA GLN A 69 -17.45 -28.01 17.77
C GLN A 69 -16.31 -27.44 16.91
N THR A 70 -16.55 -26.34 16.19
CA THR A 70 -15.54 -25.71 15.33
C THR A 70 -14.37 -25.24 16.18
N THR A 71 -13.16 -25.61 15.78
CA THR A 71 -11.91 -25.25 16.44
C THR A 71 -11.39 -23.91 15.94
N GLU A 72 -10.51 -23.28 16.71
CA GLU A 72 -9.80 -22.07 16.25
C GLU A 72 -8.98 -22.32 14.98
N LYS A 73 -8.40 -23.52 14.80
CA LYS A 73 -7.68 -23.85 13.56
C LYS A 73 -8.61 -23.86 12.34
N GLU A 74 -9.82 -24.38 12.49
CA GLU A 74 -10.83 -24.37 11.42
C GLU A 74 -11.35 -22.95 11.16
N LEU A 75 -11.56 -22.14 12.21
CA LEU A 75 -11.85 -20.71 12.06
C LEU A 75 -10.77 -19.99 11.26
N PHE A 76 -9.49 -20.25 11.55
CA PHE A 76 -8.40 -19.64 10.80
C PHE A 76 -8.46 -20.02 9.32
N GLY A 77 -8.80 -21.28 9.00
CA GLY A 77 -9.05 -21.72 7.63
C GLY A 77 -10.19 -20.96 6.95
N ILE A 78 -11.33 -20.81 7.63
CA ILE A 78 -12.49 -20.04 7.15
C ILE A 78 -12.10 -18.58 6.86
N LEU A 79 -11.47 -17.90 7.83
CA LEU A 79 -11.04 -16.52 7.63
C LEU A 79 -10.00 -16.41 6.52
N SER A 80 -9.13 -17.42 6.35
CA SER A 80 -8.15 -17.45 5.27
C SER A 80 -8.79 -17.48 3.90
N GLU A 81 -9.87 -18.26 3.72
CA GLU A 81 -10.63 -18.30 2.47
C GLU A 81 -11.38 -16.99 2.22
N MET A 82 -12.01 -16.42 3.26
CA MET A 82 -12.67 -15.10 3.16
C MET A 82 -11.68 -14.00 2.74
N VAL A 83 -10.45 -14.02 3.26
CA VAL A 83 -9.38 -13.10 2.84
C VAL A 83 -9.03 -13.26 1.35
N GLN A 84 -9.07 -14.48 0.79
CA GLN A 84 -8.80 -14.68 -0.64
C GLN A 84 -9.88 -14.05 -1.52
N ILE A 85 -11.17 -14.15 -1.11
CA ILE A 85 -12.31 -13.59 -1.86
C ILE A 85 -12.17 -12.07 -2.02
N LEU A 86 -11.57 -11.40 -1.04
CA LEU A 86 -11.36 -9.96 -1.10
C LEU A 86 -10.33 -9.55 -2.14
N GLU A 87 -9.46 -10.45 -2.63
CA GLU A 87 -8.41 -10.18 -3.63
C GLU A 87 -7.62 -8.89 -3.31
N ASP A 88 -7.18 -8.77 -2.05
CA ASP A 88 -6.54 -7.56 -1.52
C ASP A 88 -5.29 -7.90 -0.71
N GLY A 89 -4.12 -7.48 -1.20
CA GLY A 89 -2.84 -7.70 -0.51
C GLY A 89 -2.70 -6.92 0.80
N HIS A 90 -3.55 -5.92 1.05
CA HIS A 90 -3.62 -5.16 2.31
C HIS A 90 -4.64 -5.74 3.30
N VAL A 91 -5.29 -6.86 2.98
CA VAL A 91 -6.16 -7.59 3.92
C VAL A 91 -5.47 -8.87 4.37
N ASN A 92 -5.26 -9.02 5.68
CA ASN A 92 -4.55 -10.15 6.28
C ASN A 92 -5.08 -10.52 7.64
N VAL A 93 -4.95 -11.79 8.01
CA VAL A 93 -5.22 -12.30 9.37
C VAL A 93 -4.00 -13.06 9.87
N TRP A 94 -3.52 -12.71 11.06
CA TRP A 94 -2.37 -13.32 11.72
C TRP A 94 -2.80 -14.05 12.99
N SER A 95 -2.35 -15.30 13.10
CA SER A 95 -2.58 -16.14 14.27
C SER A 95 -1.36 -17.01 14.56
N SER A 96 -1.44 -17.80 15.62
CA SER A 96 -0.48 -18.88 15.89
C SER A 96 -0.50 -20.00 14.82
N TYR A 97 -1.53 -20.06 13.98
CA TYR A 97 -1.66 -21.04 12.90
C TYR A 97 -1.06 -20.56 11.57
N GLY A 98 -0.78 -19.26 11.41
CA GLY A 98 -0.13 -18.72 10.22
C GLY A 98 -0.54 -17.29 9.88
N ASN A 99 -0.27 -16.89 8.63
CA ASN A 99 -0.67 -15.62 8.03
C ASN A 99 -1.56 -15.90 6.82
N ALA A 100 -2.80 -15.41 6.87
CA ALA A 100 -3.70 -15.40 5.72
C ALA A 100 -3.45 -14.14 4.89
N SER A 101 -3.16 -14.29 3.60
CA SER A 101 -2.90 -13.19 2.68
C SER A 101 -3.28 -13.57 1.26
N PHE A 102 -3.83 -12.63 0.49
CA PHE A 102 -3.96 -12.81 -0.95
C PHE A 102 -2.58 -12.78 -1.63
N ASP A 103 -2.26 -13.79 -2.43
CA ASP A 103 -1.00 -13.85 -3.19
C ASP A 103 -1.16 -13.21 -4.56
N PHE A 104 -0.91 -11.90 -4.65
CA PHE A 104 -0.96 -11.14 -5.90
C PHE A 104 0.18 -11.48 -6.87
N ALA A 105 1.23 -12.19 -6.43
CA ALA A 105 2.37 -12.58 -7.25
C ALA A 105 2.19 -13.95 -7.91
N ALA A 106 1.27 -14.78 -7.40
CA ALA A 106 0.97 -16.09 -7.95
C ALA A 106 0.65 -16.01 -9.46
N GLY A 107 1.38 -16.78 -10.26
CA GLY A 107 1.17 -16.85 -11.71
C GLY A 107 1.75 -15.70 -12.54
N HIS A 108 2.40 -14.72 -11.90
CA HIS A 108 3.06 -13.60 -12.61
C HIS A 108 4.59 -13.83 -12.76
N PRO A 109 5.22 -13.32 -13.83
CA PRO A 109 6.67 -13.36 -13.95
C PRO A 109 7.35 -12.52 -12.85
N VAL A 110 8.47 -13.01 -12.33
CA VAL A 110 9.18 -12.34 -11.22
C VAL A 110 9.68 -10.96 -11.62
N ASN A 111 10.24 -10.83 -12.82
CA ASN A 111 10.74 -9.56 -13.38
C ASN A 111 11.63 -8.77 -12.41
N SER A 112 12.44 -9.48 -11.61
CA SER A 112 13.30 -8.92 -10.58
C SER A 112 14.46 -8.11 -11.17
N ASN A 113 15.00 -7.19 -10.36
CA ASN A 113 16.19 -6.41 -10.67
C ASN A 113 17.52 -7.08 -10.23
N TYR A 114 17.60 -8.42 -10.15
CA TYR A 114 18.80 -9.13 -9.69
C TYR A 114 20.06 -8.78 -10.49
N HIS A 115 19.92 -8.58 -11.80
CA HIS A 115 21.04 -8.24 -12.69
C HIS A 115 21.19 -6.74 -12.94
N ALA A 116 20.22 -5.91 -12.53
CA ALA A 116 20.16 -4.49 -12.85
C ALA A 116 21.46 -3.76 -12.47
N LEU A 117 21.97 -4.03 -11.27
CA LEU A 117 23.18 -3.35 -10.81
C LEU A 117 24.39 -3.68 -11.70
N ASN A 118 24.49 -4.83 -12.37
CA ASN A 118 25.62 -5.15 -13.26
C ASN A 118 25.81 -4.16 -14.41
N TYR A 119 24.75 -3.44 -14.77
CA TYR A 119 24.73 -2.39 -15.79
C TYR A 119 25.19 -1.02 -15.26
N ILE A 120 25.45 -0.87 -13.96
CA ILE A 120 25.67 0.43 -13.33
C ILE A 120 27.14 0.60 -12.91
N ASP A 121 27.72 1.72 -13.30
CA ASP A 121 29.05 2.17 -12.88
C ASP A 121 28.95 3.27 -11.79
N ASN A 122 30.05 3.53 -11.09
CA ASN A 122 30.17 4.58 -10.06
C ASN A 122 29.08 4.51 -8.96
N ARG A 123 28.75 3.29 -8.52
CA ARG A 123 27.63 3.06 -7.60
C ARG A 123 27.89 3.67 -6.23
N ILE A 124 26.89 4.39 -5.74
CA ILE A 124 26.79 4.82 -4.35
C ILE A 124 25.47 4.30 -3.80
N SER A 125 25.49 3.82 -2.55
CA SER A 125 24.32 3.24 -1.90
C SER A 125 24.13 3.76 -0.48
N ASN A 126 22.88 3.88 -0.07
CA ASN A 126 22.47 3.81 1.34
C ASN A 126 21.42 2.69 1.50
N SER A 127 20.75 2.63 2.63
CA SER A 127 19.67 1.67 2.96
C SER A 127 18.48 1.68 1.99
N VAL A 128 18.13 2.82 1.40
CA VAL A 128 16.91 2.98 0.57
C VAL A 128 17.17 3.18 -0.93
N LEU A 129 18.31 3.78 -1.29
CA LEU A 129 18.70 4.13 -2.66
C LEU A 129 20.04 3.49 -3.06
N THR A 130 20.12 3.02 -4.30
CA THR A 130 21.39 2.84 -5.05
C THR A 130 21.35 3.80 -6.24
N PHE A 131 22.43 4.51 -6.54
CA PHE A 131 22.49 5.33 -7.75
C PHE A 131 23.87 5.30 -8.40
N GLY A 132 23.91 5.65 -9.68
CA GLY A 132 25.12 5.69 -10.51
C GLY A 132 24.77 6.03 -11.95
N THR A 133 25.65 5.71 -12.89
CA THR A 133 25.43 5.89 -14.33
C THR A 133 25.41 4.56 -15.06
N VAL A 134 24.69 4.47 -16.16
CA VAL A 134 24.66 3.26 -16.98
C VAL A 134 26.03 3.04 -17.65
N LYS A 135 26.53 1.81 -17.57
CA LYS A 135 27.79 1.38 -18.19
C LYS A 135 27.70 1.55 -19.70
N GLY A 136 28.68 2.25 -20.27
CA GLY A 136 28.69 2.60 -21.70
C GLY A 136 27.80 3.79 -22.08
N HIS A 137 26.95 4.28 -21.16
CA HIS A 137 26.06 5.44 -21.35
C HIS A 137 26.15 6.35 -20.12
N SER A 138 27.30 7.02 -19.93
CA SER A 138 27.55 7.86 -18.76
C SER A 138 26.62 9.08 -18.64
N ASP A 139 25.93 9.41 -19.73
CA ASP A 139 24.87 10.42 -19.82
C ASP A 139 23.48 9.87 -19.47
N ILE A 140 23.34 8.61 -19.04
CA ILE A 140 22.11 8.06 -18.48
C ILE A 140 22.31 7.79 -16.99
N GLY A 141 21.54 8.49 -16.16
CA GLY A 141 21.50 8.28 -14.72
C GLY A 141 20.65 7.07 -14.34
N TYR A 142 21.00 6.39 -13.26
CA TYR A 142 20.21 5.30 -12.70
C TYR A 142 20.01 5.49 -11.21
N ILE A 143 18.77 5.30 -10.75
CA ILE A 143 18.40 5.32 -9.34
C ILE A 143 17.52 4.10 -9.05
N GLN A 144 18.00 3.18 -8.23
CA GLN A 144 17.20 2.13 -7.63
C GLN A 144 16.58 2.65 -6.32
N ILE A 145 15.27 2.55 -6.18
CA ILE A 145 14.55 2.87 -4.94
C ILE A 145 14.00 1.56 -4.37
N ARG A 146 14.69 1.01 -3.37
CA ARG A 146 14.42 -0.35 -2.85
C ARG A 146 13.15 -0.42 -2.01
N THR A 147 12.84 0.66 -1.32
CA THR A 147 11.66 0.78 -0.47
C THR A 147 11.31 2.27 -0.32
N PHE A 148 10.02 2.57 -0.10
CA PHE A 148 9.58 3.87 0.43
C PHE A 148 9.47 3.86 1.96
N GLY A 149 9.86 2.76 2.60
CA GLY A 149 10.14 2.69 4.02
C GLY A 149 11.44 3.40 4.37
N GLY A 150 11.67 3.59 5.67
CA GLY A 150 12.81 4.35 6.18
C GLY A 150 12.45 5.78 6.58
N SER A 151 13.41 6.43 7.20
CA SER A 151 13.33 7.81 7.65
C SER A 151 13.42 8.79 6.49
N MET A 152 12.76 9.95 6.60
CA MET A 152 12.81 10.99 5.57
C MET A 152 14.24 11.44 5.23
N SER A 153 15.17 11.43 6.20
CA SER A 153 16.55 11.84 5.99
C SER A 153 17.31 10.92 5.04
N GLU A 154 16.94 9.64 4.95
CA GLU A 154 17.55 8.70 4.01
C GLU A 154 17.17 9.02 2.55
N PHE A 155 16.02 9.69 2.34
CA PHE A 155 15.57 10.17 1.03
C PHE A 155 16.12 11.56 0.68
N ASN A 156 16.63 12.35 1.64
CA ASN A 156 17.17 13.70 1.35
C ASN A 156 18.29 13.69 0.29
N ARG A 157 19.01 12.58 0.14
CA ARG A 157 20.04 12.42 -0.91
C ARG A 157 19.49 12.55 -2.32
N ILE A 158 18.18 12.35 -2.53
CA ILE A 158 17.56 12.47 -3.85
C ILE A 158 17.78 13.86 -4.47
N GLU A 159 17.85 14.90 -3.64
CA GLU A 159 18.07 16.25 -4.13
C GLU A 159 19.46 16.42 -4.74
N GLU A 160 20.51 15.95 -4.05
CA GLU A 160 21.89 16.01 -4.55
C GLU A 160 22.05 15.17 -5.83
N ILE A 161 21.41 13.99 -5.88
CA ILE A 161 21.44 13.11 -7.05
C ILE A 161 20.79 13.79 -8.25
N VAL A 162 19.59 14.34 -8.07
CA VAL A 162 18.84 15.01 -9.14
C VAL A 162 19.57 16.27 -9.62
N GLN A 163 20.14 17.07 -8.72
CA GLN A 163 20.95 18.24 -9.10
C GLN A 163 22.15 17.84 -9.95
N ALA A 164 22.86 16.77 -9.56
CA ALA A 164 23.99 16.27 -10.34
C ALA A 164 23.54 15.75 -11.71
N PHE A 165 22.52 14.89 -11.76
CA PHE A 165 22.01 14.30 -13.00
C PHE A 165 21.43 15.34 -13.94
N GLU A 166 20.76 16.38 -13.45
CA GLU A 166 20.23 17.46 -14.29
C GLU A 166 21.33 18.11 -15.14
N THR A 167 22.57 18.21 -14.62
CA THR A 167 23.69 18.81 -15.37
C THR A 167 24.50 17.81 -16.20
N THR A 168 24.40 16.51 -15.91
CA THR A 168 25.31 15.49 -16.44
C THR A 168 24.66 14.43 -17.33
N THR A 169 23.33 14.34 -17.31
CA THR A 169 22.59 13.25 -17.99
C THR A 169 21.57 13.80 -18.99
N LYS A 170 21.30 13.03 -20.04
CA LYS A 170 20.21 13.22 -21.00
C LYS A 170 18.90 12.55 -20.56
N GLY A 171 18.99 11.53 -19.70
CA GLY A 171 17.83 10.85 -19.13
C GLY A 171 18.16 10.09 -17.85
N VAL A 172 17.11 9.69 -17.11
CA VAL A 172 17.24 8.92 -15.86
C VAL A 172 16.34 7.70 -15.86
N ILE A 173 16.87 6.57 -15.39
CA ILE A 173 16.12 5.35 -15.10
C ILE A 173 15.85 5.28 -13.59
N LEU A 174 14.58 5.16 -13.22
CA LEU A 174 14.13 4.93 -11.85
C LEU A 174 13.67 3.48 -11.71
N ASP A 175 14.50 2.63 -11.11
CA ASP A 175 14.16 1.24 -10.86
C ASP A 175 13.47 1.08 -9.51
N ILE A 176 12.16 0.85 -9.55
CA ILE A 176 11.33 0.60 -8.37
C ILE A 176 10.85 -0.86 -8.31
N ARG A 177 11.41 -1.74 -9.14
CA ARG A 177 11.11 -3.18 -9.09
C ARG A 177 11.49 -3.74 -7.71
N SER A 178 10.64 -4.63 -7.20
CA SER A 178 10.79 -5.24 -5.86
C SER A 178 10.58 -4.27 -4.68
N ASN A 179 10.03 -3.07 -4.92
CA ASN A 179 9.69 -2.12 -3.86
C ASN A 179 8.25 -2.34 -3.37
N GLY A 180 8.11 -2.94 -2.19
CA GLY A 180 6.81 -3.20 -1.55
C GLY A 180 6.11 -1.99 -0.93
N GLY A 181 6.63 -0.78 -1.14
CA GLY A 181 6.06 0.47 -0.65
C GLY A 181 6.70 0.96 0.66
N GLY A 182 5.87 1.53 1.54
CA GLY A 182 6.28 2.26 2.74
C GLY A 182 5.45 3.52 2.90
N SER A 183 6.09 4.68 3.00
CA SER A 183 5.41 5.97 3.19
C SER A 183 5.13 6.68 1.85
N ASP A 184 3.86 7.04 1.61
CA ASP A 184 3.46 7.90 0.50
C ASP A 184 4.20 9.25 0.52
N LEU A 185 4.53 9.77 1.71
CA LEU A 185 5.29 11.02 1.84
C LEU A 185 6.71 10.88 1.28
N ASN A 186 7.36 9.73 1.51
CA ASN A 186 8.68 9.47 0.92
C ASN A 186 8.58 9.38 -0.61
N GLY A 187 7.50 8.77 -1.12
CA GLY A 187 7.18 8.78 -2.56
C GLY A 187 7.03 10.20 -3.11
N LEU A 188 6.25 11.05 -2.45
CA LEU A 188 6.05 12.46 -2.82
C LEU A 188 7.35 13.27 -2.82
N ILE A 189 8.23 13.06 -1.83
CA ILE A 189 9.53 13.74 -1.75
C ILE A 189 10.37 13.44 -2.99
N VAL A 190 10.41 12.17 -3.41
CA VAL A 190 11.14 11.76 -4.62
C VAL A 190 10.44 12.28 -5.87
N ALA A 191 9.15 12.02 -6.04
CA ALA A 191 8.40 12.39 -7.24
C ALA A 191 8.38 13.91 -7.47
N GLY A 192 8.36 14.71 -6.40
CA GLY A 192 8.43 16.17 -6.48
C GLY A 192 9.73 16.71 -7.08
N ARG A 193 10.82 15.92 -7.11
CA ARG A 193 12.05 16.26 -7.83
C ARG A 193 11.93 16.03 -9.35
N PHE A 194 10.83 15.45 -9.83
CA PHE A 194 10.55 15.23 -11.25
C PHE A 194 9.31 16.01 -11.73
N ALA A 195 8.65 16.75 -10.83
CA ALA A 195 7.44 17.51 -11.14
C ALA A 195 7.77 18.96 -11.49
N ASP A 196 7.57 19.38 -12.74
CA ASP A 196 7.67 20.79 -13.19
C ASP A 196 6.52 21.68 -12.70
N GLN A 197 5.34 21.09 -12.47
CA GLN A 197 4.15 21.77 -11.95
C GLN A 197 3.25 20.79 -11.19
N SER A 198 2.27 21.34 -10.46
CA SER A 198 1.28 20.55 -9.74
C SER A 198 0.42 19.72 -10.71
N ARG A 199 0.23 18.43 -10.42
CA ARG A 199 -0.65 17.54 -11.19
C ARG A 199 -1.43 16.61 -10.27
N LEU A 200 -2.72 16.44 -10.57
CA LEU A 200 -3.59 15.46 -9.93
C LEU A 200 -3.15 14.05 -10.32
N TYR A 201 -2.88 13.17 -9.35
CA TYR A 201 -2.40 11.81 -9.61
C TYR A 201 -3.31 10.70 -9.06
N ARG A 202 -4.22 11.02 -8.14
CA ARG A 202 -5.22 10.06 -7.65
C ARG A 202 -6.42 10.76 -7.00
N LEU A 203 -7.51 10.01 -6.92
CA LEU A 203 -8.70 10.34 -6.13
C LEU A 203 -8.80 9.37 -4.96
N ILE A 204 -9.21 9.87 -3.79
CA ILE A 204 -9.43 9.04 -2.60
C ILE A 204 -10.81 9.32 -2.01
N THR A 205 -11.52 8.28 -1.61
CA THR A 205 -12.71 8.40 -0.76
C THR A 205 -12.72 7.35 0.35
N PHE A 206 -13.66 7.46 1.27
CA PHE A 206 -13.81 6.63 2.46
C PHE A 206 -15.28 6.26 2.63
N ARG A 207 -15.56 5.09 3.21
CA ARG A 207 -16.90 4.74 3.70
C ARG A 207 -17.36 5.80 4.71
N ASN A 208 -18.57 6.31 4.56
CA ASN A 208 -19.14 7.33 5.45
C ASN A 208 -20.54 6.98 5.97
N GLY A 209 -21.01 5.77 5.74
CA GLY A 209 -22.33 5.31 6.13
C GLY A 209 -22.47 3.78 6.10
N PRO A 210 -23.62 3.27 6.58
CA PRO A 210 -23.87 1.85 6.74
C PRO A 210 -23.98 1.09 5.41
N GLU A 211 -24.46 1.71 4.33
CA GLU A 211 -24.61 1.03 3.04
C GLU A 211 -23.26 0.92 2.32
N TRP A 212 -23.03 -0.16 1.55
CA TRP A 212 -21.75 -0.35 0.85
C TRP A 212 -21.43 0.72 -0.20
N THR A 213 -22.44 1.51 -0.59
CA THR A 213 -22.32 2.63 -1.53
C THR A 213 -22.18 3.99 -0.85
N ASP A 214 -22.24 4.04 0.48
CA ASP A 214 -22.09 5.28 1.24
C ASP A 214 -20.61 5.68 1.30
N PHE A 215 -20.23 6.59 0.39
CA PHE A 215 -18.90 7.18 0.32
C PHE A 215 -18.93 8.69 0.56
N ALA A 216 -17.85 9.20 1.17
CA ALA A 216 -17.57 10.62 1.21
C ALA A 216 -17.35 11.18 -0.21
N PRO A 217 -17.41 12.51 -0.40
CA PRO A 217 -16.93 13.13 -1.63
C PRO A 217 -15.47 12.76 -1.90
N TRP A 218 -15.13 12.58 -3.16
CA TRP A 218 -13.75 12.31 -3.59
C TRP A 218 -12.82 13.46 -3.21
N SER A 219 -11.69 13.12 -2.60
CA SER A 219 -10.57 14.00 -2.35
C SER A 219 -9.56 13.88 -3.49
N GLU A 220 -9.13 15.00 -4.03
CA GLU A 220 -8.10 15.10 -5.06
C GLU A 220 -6.70 15.17 -4.42
N HIS A 221 -5.76 14.36 -4.92
CA HIS A 221 -4.39 14.35 -4.44
C HIS A 221 -3.40 14.72 -5.54
N TYR A 222 -2.51 15.65 -5.21
CA TYR A 222 -1.59 16.27 -6.16
C TYR A 222 -0.13 15.93 -5.84
N VAL A 223 0.66 15.70 -6.88
CA VAL A 223 2.12 15.76 -6.81
C VAL A 223 2.56 17.18 -7.19
N ASN A 224 3.45 17.76 -6.39
CA ASN A 224 3.90 19.14 -6.54
C ASN A 224 5.42 19.20 -6.72
N PRO A 225 5.96 20.22 -7.41
CA PRO A 225 7.39 20.49 -7.43
C PRO A 225 7.93 20.62 -6.01
N MET A 226 9.03 19.94 -5.73
CA MET A 226 9.73 20.02 -4.45
C MET A 226 11.24 20.10 -4.69
N GLY A 227 11.95 20.87 -3.87
CA GLY A 227 13.41 21.05 -3.95
C GLY A 227 13.85 22.15 -4.91
N ALA A 228 15.16 22.42 -4.94
CA ALA A 228 15.71 23.52 -5.72
C ALA A 228 15.75 23.26 -7.24
N VAL A 229 15.76 22.00 -7.66
CA VAL A 229 15.88 21.57 -9.06
C VAL A 229 14.89 20.43 -9.32
N GLN A 230 14.23 20.51 -10.47
CA GLN A 230 13.35 19.47 -11.00
C GLN A 230 13.96 18.87 -12.27
N TYR A 231 14.06 17.55 -12.32
CA TYR A 231 14.52 16.83 -13.51
C TYR A 231 13.36 16.68 -14.49
N THR A 232 13.42 17.42 -15.60
CA THR A 232 12.32 17.48 -16.61
C THR A 232 12.70 16.87 -17.96
N LYS A 233 13.91 16.31 -18.07
CA LYS A 233 14.36 15.52 -19.22
C LYS A 233 13.71 14.11 -19.20
N PRO A 234 13.86 13.28 -20.24
CA PRO A 234 13.26 11.95 -20.29
C PRO A 234 13.58 11.07 -19.07
N VAL A 235 12.56 10.39 -18.54
CA VAL A 235 12.65 9.47 -17.40
C VAL A 235 11.98 8.15 -17.74
N VAL A 236 12.63 7.03 -17.41
CA VAL A 236 12.02 5.70 -17.51
C VAL A 236 11.87 5.10 -16.12
N VAL A 237 10.65 4.69 -15.74
CA VAL A 237 10.37 4.04 -14.45
C VAL A 237 10.21 2.54 -14.68
N LEU A 238 10.94 1.71 -13.93
CA LEU A 238 10.86 0.25 -14.04
C LEU A 238 9.94 -0.32 -12.97
N THR A 239 8.92 -1.07 -13.35
CA THR A 239 7.96 -1.71 -12.44
C THR A 239 7.92 -3.22 -12.62
N ASN A 240 7.54 -3.93 -11.56
CA ASN A 240 7.18 -5.35 -11.61
C ASN A 240 6.03 -5.64 -10.65
N ARG A 241 5.59 -6.91 -10.60
CA ARG A 241 4.49 -7.34 -9.73
C ARG A 241 4.76 -7.17 -8.23
N SER A 242 6.01 -6.94 -7.82
CA SER A 242 6.36 -6.64 -6.43
C SER A 242 6.27 -5.16 -6.07
N CYS A 243 6.02 -4.27 -7.03
CA CYS A 243 5.68 -2.87 -6.77
C CYS A 243 4.29 -2.79 -6.13
N PHE A 244 4.23 -2.48 -4.83
CA PHE A 244 2.98 -2.52 -4.05
C PHE A 244 2.86 -1.29 -3.13
N SER A 245 1.64 -0.91 -2.74
CA SER A 245 1.38 0.16 -1.75
C SER A 245 1.94 1.52 -2.21
N ALA A 246 2.70 2.24 -1.37
CA ALA A 246 3.30 3.53 -1.72
C ALA A 246 4.16 3.49 -3.01
N CYS A 247 4.63 2.32 -3.43
CA CYS A 247 5.28 2.15 -4.72
C CYS A 247 4.33 2.44 -5.89
N GLU A 248 3.08 2.00 -5.80
CA GLU A 248 2.04 2.31 -6.79
C GLU A 248 1.54 3.75 -6.67
N GLY A 249 1.53 4.30 -5.46
CA GLY A 249 1.38 5.73 -5.26
C GLY A 249 2.41 6.51 -6.06
N PHE A 250 3.69 6.13 -5.95
CA PHE A 250 4.79 6.72 -6.72
C PHE A 250 4.64 6.49 -8.22
N THR A 251 4.30 5.29 -8.67
CA THR A 251 4.05 5.00 -10.09
C THR A 251 2.96 5.92 -10.67
N ARG A 252 1.84 6.12 -9.97
CA ARG A 252 0.80 7.09 -10.38
C ARG A 252 1.33 8.51 -10.48
N MET A 253 2.09 8.96 -9.48
CA MET A 253 2.71 10.30 -9.50
C MET A 253 3.64 10.49 -10.69
N MET A 254 4.40 9.47 -11.07
CA MET A 254 5.32 9.56 -12.20
C MET A 254 4.60 9.49 -13.55
N LYS A 255 3.54 8.66 -13.68
CA LYS A 255 2.75 8.51 -14.92
C LYS A 255 2.04 9.79 -15.38
N VAL A 256 1.83 10.77 -14.49
CA VAL A 256 1.21 12.05 -14.89
C VAL A 256 2.20 13.03 -15.54
N PHE A 257 3.50 12.72 -15.55
CA PHE A 257 4.50 13.57 -16.19
C PHE A 257 4.69 13.18 -17.66
N PRO A 258 4.65 14.14 -18.60
CA PRO A 258 4.66 13.86 -20.04
C PRO A 258 6.00 13.30 -20.56
N ASN A 259 7.08 13.48 -19.80
CA ASN A 259 8.43 13.02 -20.10
C ASN A 259 8.77 11.67 -19.42
N VAL A 260 7.80 11.02 -18.77
CA VAL A 260 7.97 9.72 -18.12
C VAL A 260 7.42 8.60 -18.97
N THR A 261 8.12 7.47 -19.02
CA THR A 261 7.61 6.19 -19.55
C THR A 261 7.80 5.09 -18.53
N VAL A 262 6.75 4.32 -18.22
CA VAL A 262 6.80 3.16 -17.33
C VAL A 262 7.03 1.90 -18.15
N VAL A 263 8.05 1.12 -17.79
CA VAL A 263 8.47 -0.10 -18.50
C VAL A 263 8.55 -1.27 -17.52
N GLY A 264 8.16 -2.46 -17.97
CA GLY A 264 8.29 -3.68 -17.17
C GLY A 264 6.96 -4.41 -17.09
N ASP A 265 6.44 -4.62 -15.88
CA ASP A 265 5.20 -5.36 -15.68
C ASP A 265 4.20 -4.59 -14.80
N THR A 266 2.96 -5.07 -14.82
CA THR A 266 1.86 -4.56 -14.01
C THR A 266 2.22 -4.66 -12.54
N THR A 267 1.99 -3.59 -11.77
CA THR A 267 2.22 -3.55 -10.32
C THR A 267 1.25 -4.47 -9.57
N ALA A 268 1.38 -4.60 -8.25
CA ALA A 268 0.65 -5.58 -7.45
C ALA A 268 -0.87 -5.32 -7.31
N GLY A 269 -1.31 -4.05 -7.29
CA GLY A 269 -2.70 -3.67 -7.04
C GLY A 269 -3.02 -3.48 -5.56
N GLY A 270 -2.14 -2.85 -4.80
CA GLY A 270 -2.38 -2.44 -3.42
C GLY A 270 -2.24 -0.94 -3.23
N SER A 271 -3.29 -0.35 -2.70
CA SER A 271 -3.36 1.06 -2.36
C SER A 271 -4.03 1.28 -1.01
N GLY A 272 -4.67 0.27 -0.41
CA GLY A 272 -5.72 0.34 0.61
C GLY A 272 -5.55 1.11 1.92
N ASN A 273 -4.36 1.65 2.27
CA ASN A 273 -4.08 2.35 3.54
C ASN A 273 -4.67 1.61 4.76
N PRO A 274 -4.04 0.49 5.14
CA PRO A 274 -4.65 -0.43 6.07
C PRO A 274 -4.67 0.11 7.51
N ILE A 275 -5.74 -0.23 8.23
CA ILE A 275 -5.79 -0.19 9.69
C ILE A 275 -5.44 -1.56 10.26
N TYR A 276 -4.96 -1.59 11.50
CA TYR A 276 -4.79 -2.81 12.27
C TYR A 276 -5.91 -2.94 13.30
N ARG A 277 -6.35 -4.18 13.53
CA ARG A 277 -7.40 -4.57 14.46
C ARG A 277 -7.01 -5.87 15.14
N GLU A 278 -7.66 -6.14 16.26
CA GLU A 278 -7.50 -7.36 17.03
C GLU A 278 -8.88 -8.01 17.18
N LEU A 279 -8.97 -9.31 16.94
CA LEU A 279 -10.15 -10.11 17.23
C LEU A 279 -10.21 -10.43 18.74
N PRO A 280 -11.39 -10.75 19.29
CA PRO A 280 -11.54 -11.09 20.71
C PRO A 280 -10.59 -12.19 21.23
N ASN A 281 -10.13 -13.11 20.37
CA ASN A 281 -9.17 -14.17 20.71
C ASN A 281 -7.69 -13.73 20.63
N GLY A 282 -7.43 -12.46 20.35
CA GLY A 282 -6.08 -11.89 20.26
C GLY A 282 -5.42 -12.06 18.90
N TRP A 283 -6.12 -12.59 17.87
CA TRP A 283 -5.59 -12.58 16.52
C TRP A 283 -5.59 -11.17 15.95
N GLU A 284 -4.52 -10.81 15.25
CA GLU A 284 -4.44 -9.52 14.60
C GLU A 284 -4.91 -9.65 13.15
N TYR A 285 -5.51 -8.58 12.63
CA TYR A 285 -5.81 -8.48 11.22
C TYR A 285 -5.68 -7.03 10.76
N ARG A 286 -5.57 -6.86 9.44
CA ARG A 286 -5.60 -5.54 8.83
C ARG A 286 -6.59 -5.47 7.69
N LEU A 287 -7.13 -4.28 7.46
CA LEU A 287 -8.13 -4.00 6.42
C LEU A 287 -7.85 -2.67 5.75
N SER A 288 -8.01 -2.63 4.43
CA SER A 288 -8.00 -1.39 3.64
C SER A 288 -9.14 -0.46 4.07
N THR A 289 -8.88 0.84 4.16
CA THR A 289 -9.85 1.83 4.68
C THR A 289 -10.23 2.94 3.72
N TRP A 290 -9.46 3.13 2.66
CA TRP A 290 -9.77 4.11 1.63
C TRP A 290 -9.93 3.44 0.27
N LEU A 291 -10.73 4.07 -0.59
CA LEU A 291 -10.91 3.67 -1.99
C LEU A 291 -10.07 4.61 -2.84
N VAL A 292 -9.17 4.06 -3.65
CA VAL A 292 -8.36 4.84 -4.60
C VAL A 292 -8.87 4.64 -6.02
N ALA A 293 -9.04 5.74 -6.75
CA ALA A 293 -9.44 5.73 -8.16
C ALA A 293 -8.54 6.60 -9.05
N GLU A 294 -8.44 6.23 -10.32
CA GLU A 294 -7.70 6.99 -11.32
C GLU A 294 -8.45 8.29 -11.69
N PRO A 295 -7.76 9.44 -11.77
CA PRO A 295 -8.38 10.69 -12.19
C PRO A 295 -9.00 10.59 -13.59
N GLY A 296 -10.21 11.11 -13.76
CA GLY A 296 -10.91 11.13 -15.04
C GLY A 296 -11.76 9.89 -15.30
N SER A 297 -11.18 8.68 -15.28
CA SER A 297 -11.94 7.44 -15.52
C SER A 297 -12.67 6.92 -14.27
N PHE A 298 -12.18 7.28 -13.08
CA PHE A 298 -12.62 6.71 -11.79
C PHE A 298 -12.39 5.20 -11.68
N ASP A 299 -11.48 4.64 -12.49
CA ASP A 299 -11.15 3.22 -12.41
C ASP A 299 -10.50 2.88 -11.08
N VAL A 300 -10.93 1.78 -10.48
CA VAL A 300 -10.35 1.21 -9.25
C VAL A 300 -9.45 0.04 -9.63
N LEU A 301 -8.18 0.14 -9.25
CA LEU A 301 -7.12 -0.80 -9.63
C LEU A 301 -6.61 -1.67 -8.46
N GLU A 302 -7.26 -1.61 -7.30
CA GLU A 302 -6.99 -2.55 -6.20
C GLU A 302 -7.26 -4.00 -6.65
N GLY A 303 -6.34 -4.92 -6.33
CA GLY A 303 -6.31 -6.30 -6.82
C GLY A 303 -5.80 -6.47 -8.26
N LYS A 304 -5.80 -5.40 -9.07
CA LYS A 304 -5.44 -5.46 -10.51
C LYS A 304 -4.02 -4.97 -10.78
N GLY A 305 -3.66 -3.82 -10.20
CA GLY A 305 -2.40 -3.12 -10.44
C GLY A 305 -2.44 -2.12 -11.59
N LEU A 306 -1.41 -1.28 -11.65
CA LEU A 306 -1.16 -0.27 -12.67
C LEU A 306 -0.39 -0.91 -13.84
N PRO A 307 -0.92 -0.86 -15.07
CA PRO A 307 -0.19 -1.36 -16.23
C PRO A 307 0.99 -0.43 -16.58
N PRO A 308 2.12 -0.99 -17.05
CA PRO A 308 3.20 -0.20 -17.62
C PRO A 308 2.76 0.41 -18.95
N ASP A 309 3.45 1.44 -19.42
CA ASP A 309 3.22 1.98 -20.76
C ASP A 309 3.80 1.04 -21.82
N ILE A 310 4.90 0.33 -21.48
CA ILE A 310 5.52 -0.70 -22.31
C ILE A 310 5.74 -1.96 -21.47
N GLN A 311 5.00 -3.03 -21.77
CA GLN A 311 5.19 -4.30 -21.09
C GLN A 311 6.42 -5.03 -21.63
N VAL A 312 7.31 -5.43 -20.72
CA VAL A 312 8.53 -6.20 -21.01
C VAL A 312 8.72 -7.22 -19.90
N ASN A 313 8.87 -8.49 -20.29
CA ASN A 313 9.15 -9.58 -19.36
C ASN A 313 10.58 -10.07 -19.53
N ILE A 314 11.23 -10.37 -18.41
CA ILE A 314 12.50 -11.08 -18.37
C ILE A 314 12.20 -12.56 -18.60
N THR A 315 12.79 -13.14 -19.64
CA THR A 315 12.66 -14.58 -19.90
C THR A 315 13.59 -15.40 -19.02
N GLU A 316 13.36 -16.72 -18.93
CA GLU A 316 14.30 -17.63 -18.26
C GLU A 316 15.69 -17.59 -18.92
N ALA A 317 15.73 -17.51 -20.27
CA ALA A 317 16.98 -17.39 -21.01
C ALA A 317 17.73 -16.09 -20.70
N ASP A 318 17.02 -14.97 -20.57
CA ASP A 318 17.62 -13.70 -20.15
C ASP A 318 18.23 -13.83 -18.75
N SER A 319 17.49 -14.41 -17.81
CA SER A 319 17.94 -14.61 -16.42
C SER A 319 19.19 -15.48 -16.35
N LEU A 320 19.23 -16.59 -17.09
CA LEU A 320 20.40 -17.48 -17.16
C LEU A 320 21.62 -16.81 -17.81
N ALA A 321 21.39 -15.88 -18.75
CA ALA A 321 22.43 -15.11 -19.39
C ALA A 321 22.86 -13.86 -18.60
N GLY A 322 22.21 -13.55 -17.47
CA GLY A 322 22.45 -12.34 -16.69
C GLY A 322 21.98 -11.05 -17.37
N ILE A 323 21.02 -11.16 -18.29
CA ILE A 323 20.45 -10.05 -19.07
C ILE A 323 19.24 -9.49 -18.33
N ASP A 324 19.21 -8.17 -18.14
CA ASP A 324 18.04 -7.45 -17.64
C ASP A 324 17.31 -6.77 -18.80
N ARG A 325 16.39 -7.51 -19.43
CA ARG A 325 15.69 -7.04 -20.65
C ARG A 325 14.86 -5.78 -20.42
N ILE A 326 14.32 -5.61 -19.21
CA ILE A 326 13.53 -4.43 -18.83
C ILE A 326 14.45 -3.20 -18.76
N LEU A 327 15.63 -3.35 -18.14
CA LEU A 327 16.62 -2.29 -18.08
C LEU A 327 17.22 -1.97 -19.46
N GLU A 328 17.51 -2.97 -20.28
CA GLU A 328 17.96 -2.75 -21.67
C GLU A 328 16.96 -1.94 -22.48
N LYS A 329 15.66 -2.22 -22.32
CA LYS A 329 14.62 -1.43 -22.99
C LYS A 329 14.62 0.01 -22.50
N ALA A 330 14.83 0.24 -21.21
CA ALA A 330 14.90 1.59 -20.65
C ALA A 330 16.11 2.38 -21.17
N ILE A 331 17.25 1.71 -21.35
CA ILE A 331 18.45 2.31 -21.97
C ILE A 331 18.15 2.68 -23.43
N GLU A 332 17.55 1.77 -24.22
CA GLU A 332 17.17 2.02 -25.61
C GLU A 332 16.25 3.24 -25.78
N LEU A 333 15.31 3.46 -24.85
CA LEU A 333 14.37 4.59 -24.90
C LEU A 333 15.04 5.94 -24.59
N LEU A 334 16.19 5.93 -23.93
CA LEU A 334 16.92 7.11 -23.51
C LEU A 334 18.14 7.41 -24.38
N ASP A 335 18.53 6.49 -25.27
CA ASP A 335 19.73 6.62 -26.09
C ASP A 335 19.53 7.50 -27.34
#